data_AF-A0AAN2BM65-F1
#
_entry.id   AF-A0AAN2BM65-F1
#
_cell.length_a   1.000
_cell.length_b   1.000
_cell.length_c   1.000
_cell.angle_alpha   90.00
_cell.angle_beta   90.00
_cell.angle_gamma   90.00
#
_symmetry.space_group_name_H-M   'P 1'
#
loop_
_entity.id
_entity.type
_entity.pdbx_description
1 polymer ?
#
loop_
_entity_poly.entity_id
_entity_poly.type
_entity_poly.pdbx_seq_one_letter_code
_entity_poly.pdbx_strand_id
1 'polypeptide(L)'
;MNAQSTIHDPTLFAGLTALAKSSFPKRCNNCGRCYPDVDSFIAETKAMQGHSGLKEATGDDGDSMVELFRNCVCGSTLLDFFNDRRDLTDEGARRRANFGEVLSYLEARGIPHHQARLELLKVMQGESSQVLSELPPDD
;
A
#
# COMPACT_ATOMS: atom_id res chain seq x y z
N MET A 1 9.12 -25.73 11.98
CA MET A 1 8.34 -25.98 10.75
C MET A 1 7.48 -24.74 10.52
N ASN A 2 7.95 -23.78 9.73
CA ASN A 2 7.19 -22.55 9.48
C ASN A 2 6.50 -22.69 8.11
N ALA A 3 5.18 -22.73 8.13
CA ALA A 3 4.36 -22.65 6.93
C ALA A 3 4.55 -21.24 6.34
N GLN A 4 5.32 -21.15 5.25
CA GLN A 4 5.52 -19.90 4.52
C GLN A 4 4.32 -19.69 3.59
N SER A 5 3.45 -18.75 3.97
CA SER A 5 2.29 -18.35 3.19
C SER A 5 2.73 -17.67 1.89
N THR A 6 2.42 -18.29 0.76
CA THR A 6 2.53 -17.70 -0.57
C THR A 6 1.45 -16.63 -0.74
N ILE A 7 1.81 -15.35 -0.60
CA ILE A 7 0.88 -14.23 -0.82
C ILE A 7 0.88 -13.89 -2.32
N HIS A 8 -0.27 -14.06 -2.97
CA HIS A 8 -0.50 -13.81 -4.40
C HIS A 8 -1.48 -12.64 -4.65
N ASP A 9 -1.55 -11.67 -3.76
CA ASP A 9 -2.52 -10.57 -3.86
C ASP A 9 -1.92 -9.33 -4.54
N PRO A 10 -2.35 -8.97 -5.77
CA PRO A 10 -1.91 -7.75 -6.46
C PRO A 10 -2.25 -6.46 -5.70
N THR A 11 -3.30 -6.47 -4.88
CA THR A 11 -3.77 -5.30 -4.13
C THR A 11 -2.84 -4.94 -2.98
N LEU A 12 -2.08 -5.91 -2.44
CA LEU A 12 -1.03 -5.66 -1.46
C LEU A 12 0.08 -4.77 -2.04
N PHE A 13 0.36 -4.91 -3.34
CA PHE A 13 1.40 -4.15 -4.02
C PHE A 13 0.93 -2.76 -4.48
N ALA A 14 -0.37 -2.55 -4.68
CA ALA A 14 -0.93 -1.25 -5.05
C ALA A 14 -0.68 -0.16 -3.98
N GLY A 15 -0.52 -0.55 -2.71
CA GLY A 15 -0.29 0.35 -1.59
C GLY A 15 1.15 0.88 -1.41
N LEU A 16 2.10 0.39 -2.20
CA LEU A 16 3.55 0.57 -1.97
C LEU A 16 4.15 1.86 -2.57
N THR A 17 3.36 2.77 -3.13
CA THR A 17 3.90 3.82 -4.00
C THR A 17 4.34 5.09 -3.26
N ALA A 18 5.64 5.36 -3.25
CA ALA A 18 6.20 6.72 -3.14
C ALA A 18 7.63 6.82 -3.71
N LEU A 19 8.51 5.84 -3.41
CA LEU A 19 9.89 5.78 -3.96
C LEU A 19 10.00 5.09 -5.31
N ALA A 20 9.02 4.27 -5.68
CA ALA A 20 9.02 3.52 -6.92
C ALA A 20 8.89 4.41 -8.18
N LYS A 21 8.70 5.73 -8.04
CA LYS A 21 8.77 6.66 -9.17
C LYS A 21 10.21 7.12 -9.48
N SER A 22 11.15 7.02 -8.54
CA SER A 22 12.55 7.38 -8.75
C SER A 22 13.46 6.18 -9.06
N SER A 23 13.03 4.95 -8.75
CA SER A 23 13.77 3.72 -9.05
C SER A 23 13.54 3.16 -10.47
N PHE A 24 12.68 3.82 -11.25
CA PHE A 24 12.33 3.44 -12.62
C PHE A 24 12.79 4.48 -13.64
N PRO A 25 13.22 4.05 -14.85
CA PRO A 25 13.13 2.69 -15.37
C PRO A 25 14.18 1.73 -14.78
N LYS A 26 13.75 0.50 -14.48
CA LYS A 26 14.60 -0.52 -13.87
C LYS A 26 15.18 -1.46 -14.91
N ARG A 27 16.51 -1.57 -14.97
CA ARG A 27 17.19 -2.46 -15.93
C ARG A 27 17.80 -3.67 -15.22
N CYS A 28 17.60 -4.86 -15.78
CA CYS A 28 18.31 -6.06 -15.35
C CYS A 28 19.77 -5.97 -15.81
N ASN A 29 20.71 -5.99 -14.87
CA ASN A 29 22.15 -5.95 -15.18
C ASN A 29 22.66 -7.19 -15.92
N ASN A 30 21.92 -8.30 -15.89
CA ASN A 30 22.33 -9.55 -16.54
C ASN A 30 21.84 -9.65 -18.00
N CYS A 31 20.55 -9.43 -18.26
CA CYS A 31 19.97 -9.57 -19.61
C CYS A 31 19.61 -8.25 -20.30
N GLY A 32 19.77 -7.12 -19.61
CA GLY A 32 19.48 -5.79 -20.14
C GLY A 32 18.00 -5.44 -20.26
N ARG A 33 17.06 -6.33 -19.89
CA ARG A 33 15.63 -6.05 -19.94
C ARG A 33 15.28 -4.83 -19.08
N CYS A 34 14.45 -3.96 -19.62
CA CYS A 34 14.05 -2.70 -19.02
C CYS A 34 12.58 -2.77 -18.62
N TYR A 35 12.27 -2.37 -17.40
CA TYR A 35 10.91 -2.24 -16.88
C TYR A 35 10.65 -0.75 -16.69
N PRO A 36 9.71 -0.14 -17.43
CA PRO A 36 9.52 1.31 -17.44
C PRO A 36 8.85 1.85 -16.18
N ASP A 37 8.00 1.04 -15.54
CA ASP A 37 7.24 1.37 -14.35
C ASP A 37 7.05 0.15 -13.45
N VAL A 38 6.50 0.40 -12.26
CA VAL A 38 6.24 -0.60 -11.21
C VAL A 38 5.30 -1.70 -11.70
N ASP A 39 4.25 -1.32 -12.42
CA ASP A 39 3.23 -2.25 -12.90
C ASP A 39 3.86 -3.26 -13.87
N SER A 40 4.65 -2.78 -14.83
CA SER A 40 5.40 -3.59 -15.77
C SER A 40 6.42 -4.48 -15.05
N PHE A 41 7.11 -3.95 -14.04
CA PHE A 41 8.04 -4.75 -13.24
C PHE A 41 7.35 -5.90 -12.52
N ILE A 42 6.24 -5.63 -11.82
CA ILE A 42 5.51 -6.68 -11.08
C ILE A 42 4.91 -7.70 -12.05
N ALA A 43 4.29 -7.25 -13.14
CA ALA A 43 3.62 -8.11 -14.11
C ALA A 43 4.58 -9.02 -14.88
N GLU A 44 5.75 -8.51 -15.28
CA GLU A 44 6.68 -9.24 -16.15
C GLU A 44 7.77 -10.03 -15.40
N THR A 45 8.05 -9.68 -14.15
CA THR A 45 9.01 -10.45 -13.34
C THR A 45 8.31 -11.58 -12.58
N LYS A 46 9.08 -12.61 -12.23
CA LYS A 46 8.58 -13.81 -11.53
C LYS A 46 8.76 -13.64 -10.02
N ALA A 47 7.80 -14.16 -9.25
CA ALA A 47 7.94 -14.26 -7.81
C ALA A 47 9.13 -15.17 -7.42
N MET A 48 9.70 -14.95 -6.24
CA MET A 48 10.67 -15.88 -5.66
C MET A 48 9.95 -17.16 -5.22
N GLN A 49 10.55 -18.32 -5.51
CA GLN A 49 10.00 -19.58 -5.03
C GLN A 49 10.17 -19.69 -3.50
N GLY A 50 9.09 -20.04 -2.79
CA GLY A 50 9.10 -20.24 -1.34
C GLY A 50 9.11 -18.97 -0.49
N HIS A 51 9.08 -17.79 -1.09
CA HIS A 51 9.07 -16.50 -0.38
C HIS A 51 8.05 -15.54 -1.00
N SER A 52 7.47 -14.65 -0.18
CA SER A 52 6.59 -13.57 -0.67
C SER A 52 7.33 -12.58 -1.59
N GLY A 53 8.66 -12.60 -1.57
CA GLY A 53 9.50 -11.58 -2.20
C GLY A 53 9.51 -10.26 -1.43
N LEU A 54 8.82 -10.16 -0.29
CA LEU A 54 8.77 -8.95 0.53
C LEU A 54 9.65 -9.12 1.77
N LYS A 55 10.44 -8.10 2.09
CA LYS A 55 11.24 -8.02 3.31
C LYS A 55 11.12 -6.62 3.91
N GLU A 56 10.82 -6.56 5.20
CA GLU A 56 10.89 -5.31 5.94
C GLU A 56 12.37 -4.93 6.15
N ALA A 57 12.66 -3.65 5.96
CA ALA A 57 13.96 -3.05 6.22
C ALA A 57 13.76 -1.70 6.90
N THR A 58 14.80 -1.24 7.60
CA THR A 58 14.81 0.07 8.24
C THR A 58 15.89 0.89 7.56
N GLY A 59 15.53 2.08 7.08
CA GLY A 59 16.49 3.03 6.50
C GLY A 59 17.39 3.65 7.57
N ASP A 60 18.45 4.31 7.12
CA ASP A 60 19.44 4.94 8.02
C ASP A 60 18.83 6.02 8.92
N ASP A 61 17.74 6.65 8.49
CA ASP A 61 16.99 7.66 9.25
C ASP A 61 15.94 7.05 10.21
N GLY A 62 15.85 5.72 10.30
CA GLY A 62 14.87 5.01 11.14
C GLY A 62 13.52 4.76 10.48
N ASP A 63 13.33 5.20 9.23
CA ASP A 63 12.10 4.97 8.48
C ASP A 63 11.92 3.50 8.07
N SER A 64 10.72 2.96 8.27
CA SER A 64 10.35 1.63 7.79
C SER A 64 10.17 1.62 6.28
N MET A 65 10.85 0.68 5.63
CA MET A 65 10.76 0.43 4.19
C MET A 65 10.53 -1.05 3.91
N VAL A 66 10.00 -1.34 2.73
CA VAL A 66 9.72 -2.67 2.22
C VAL A 66 10.56 -2.90 0.98
N GLU A 67 11.42 -3.90 1.06
CA GLU A 67 12.19 -4.44 -0.04
C GLU A 67 11.34 -5.46 -0.81
N LEU A 68 11.29 -5.33 -2.14
CA LEU A 68 10.66 -6.29 -3.05
C LEU A 68 11.72 -6.98 -3.92
N PHE A 69 11.86 -8.27 -3.71
CA PHE A 69 12.69 -9.17 -4.49
C PHE A 69 11.84 -9.91 -5.52
N ARG A 70 12.19 -9.77 -6.80
CA ARG A 70 11.58 -10.52 -7.90
C ARG A 70 12.64 -11.01 -8.87
N ASN A 71 12.38 -12.12 -9.56
CA ASN A 71 13.28 -12.67 -10.55
C ASN A 71 12.93 -12.13 -11.94
N CYS A 72 13.91 -11.54 -12.61
CA CYS A 72 13.82 -11.26 -14.03
C CYS A 72 13.48 -12.54 -14.81
N VAL A 73 12.89 -12.41 -16.00
CA VAL A 73 12.62 -13.54 -16.90
C VAL A 73 13.87 -14.36 -17.23
N CYS A 74 15.06 -13.76 -17.14
CA CYS A 74 16.36 -14.44 -17.32
C CYS A 74 16.85 -15.20 -16.07
N GLY A 75 16.11 -15.14 -14.95
CA GLY A 75 16.44 -15.81 -13.70
C GLY A 75 17.22 -14.97 -12.67
N SER A 76 17.71 -13.79 -13.03
CA SER A 76 18.44 -12.91 -12.10
C SER A 76 17.50 -12.19 -11.13
N THR A 77 17.86 -12.11 -9.86
CA THR A 77 17.09 -11.38 -8.84
C THR A 77 17.25 -9.87 -9.00
N LEU A 78 16.13 -9.17 -8.91
CA LEU A 78 15.99 -7.72 -8.93
C LEU A 78 15.38 -7.28 -7.60
N LEU A 79 15.92 -6.21 -7.01
CA LEU A 79 15.46 -5.63 -5.75
C LEU A 79 14.90 -4.24 -5.99
N ASP A 80 13.70 -3.96 -5.49
CA ASP A 80 13.13 -2.62 -5.46
C ASP A 80 12.77 -2.21 -4.03
N PHE A 81 12.68 -0.90 -3.78
CA PHE A 81 12.41 -0.34 -2.45
C PHE A 81 11.10 0.46 -2.47
N PHE A 82 10.27 0.22 -1.48
CA PHE A 82 9.01 0.90 -1.28
C PHE A 82 8.93 1.43 0.15
N ASN A 83 8.69 2.73 0.32
CA ASN A 83 8.45 3.26 1.67
C ASN A 83 7.02 2.95 2.13
N ASP A 84 6.84 2.80 3.44
CA ASP A 84 5.48 2.84 4.00
C ASP A 84 4.93 4.26 3.79
N ARG A 85 3.83 4.37 3.03
CA ARG A 85 3.12 5.63 2.81
C ARG A 85 2.40 6.16 4.06
N ARG A 86 2.37 5.38 5.15
CA ARG A 86 1.74 5.82 6.39
C ARG A 86 2.60 6.92 7.00
N ASP A 87 1.96 8.07 7.21
CA ASP A 87 2.50 9.12 8.07
C ASP A 87 2.64 8.56 9.50
N LEU A 88 3.87 8.20 9.89
CA LEU A 88 4.18 7.63 11.20
C LEU A 88 4.39 8.71 12.27
N THR A 89 4.25 9.99 11.93
CA THR A 89 4.31 11.06 12.93
C THR A 89 3.11 10.99 13.88
N ASP A 90 3.23 11.65 15.04
CA ASP A 90 2.13 11.80 15.99
C ASP A 90 0.89 12.42 15.33
N GLU A 91 1.09 13.34 14.39
CA GLU A 91 0.00 13.97 13.63
C GLU A 91 -0.68 12.96 12.68
N GLY A 92 0.10 12.11 12.01
CA GLY A 92 -0.42 11.01 11.21
C GLY A 92 -1.20 9.98 12.03
N ALA A 93 -0.72 9.66 13.24
CA ALA A 93 -1.42 8.81 14.18
C ALA A 93 -2.75 9.44 14.64
N ARG A 94 -2.74 10.72 15.00
CA ARG A 94 -3.92 11.49 15.41
C ARG A 94 -4.99 11.53 14.31
N ARG A 95 -4.59 11.77 13.06
CA ARG A 95 -5.52 11.75 11.91
C ARG A 95 -6.17 10.38 11.72
N ARG A 96 -5.41 9.28 11.87
CA ARG A 96 -5.95 7.92 11.78
C ARG A 96 -6.90 7.60 12.94
N ALA A 97 -6.56 8.02 14.15
CA ALA A 97 -7.42 7.85 15.32
C ALA A 97 -8.75 8.58 15.11
N ASN A 98 -8.72 9.86 14.74
CA ASN A 98 -9.92 10.64 14.43
C ASN A 98 -10.75 10.01 13.32
N PHE A 99 -10.11 9.54 12.24
CA PHE A 99 -10.82 8.84 11.17
C PHE A 99 -11.52 7.58 11.69
N GLY A 100 -10.86 6.81 12.54
CA GLY A 100 -11.42 5.62 13.18
C GLY A 100 -12.60 5.95 14.08
N GLU A 101 -12.50 7.01 14.90
CA GLU A 101 -13.59 7.47 15.76
C GLU A 101 -14.83 7.87 14.95
N VAL A 102 -14.66 8.65 13.88
CA VAL A 102 -15.77 9.04 13.01
C VAL A 102 -16.34 7.82 12.28
N LEU A 103 -15.51 6.86 11.88
CA LEU A 103 -15.99 5.64 11.25
C LEU A 103 -16.84 4.79 12.20
N SER A 104 -16.37 4.58 13.43
CA SER A 104 -17.13 3.89 14.48
C SER A 104 -18.42 4.62 14.85
N TYR A 105 -18.40 5.95 14.84
CA TYR A 105 -19.58 6.77 15.03
C TYR A 105 -20.65 6.50 13.95
N LEU A 106 -20.26 6.48 12.67
CA LEU A 106 -21.18 6.21 11.57
C LEU A 106 -21.72 4.77 11.61
N GLU A 107 -20.88 3.81 12.00
CA GLU A 107 -21.30 2.42 12.21
C GLU A 107 -22.34 2.28 13.32
N ALA A 108 -22.12 2.96 14.45
CA ALA A 108 -23.06 2.98 15.57
C ALA A 108 -24.43 3.56 15.16
N ARG A 109 -24.45 4.42 14.13
CA ARG A 109 -25.65 5.03 13.55
C ARG A 109 -26.23 4.24 12.38
N GLY A 110 -25.77 3.01 12.18
CA GLY A 110 -26.35 2.06 11.23
C GLY A 110 -25.82 2.15 9.81
N ILE A 111 -24.79 2.97 9.56
CA ILE A 111 -24.13 2.99 8.25
C ILE A 111 -23.13 1.82 8.19
N PRO A 112 -23.23 0.90 7.21
CA PRO A 112 -22.27 -0.18 7.08
C PRO A 112 -20.83 0.31 6.95
N HIS A 113 -19.89 -0.33 7.66
CA HIS A 113 -18.46 0.02 7.69
C HIS A 113 -17.89 0.41 6.31
N HIS A 114 -18.11 -0.43 5.30
CA HIS A 114 -17.63 -0.18 3.93
C HIS A 114 -18.20 1.12 3.33
N GLN A 115 -19.50 1.37 3.52
CA GLN A 115 -20.16 2.58 3.03
C GLN A 115 -19.68 3.81 3.80
N ALA A 116 -19.65 3.76 5.13
CA ALA A 116 -19.15 4.85 5.97
C ALA A 116 -17.71 5.25 5.58
N ARG A 117 -16.86 4.25 5.34
CA ARG A 117 -15.48 4.46 4.92
C ARG A 117 -15.38 5.13 3.55
N LEU A 118 -16.20 4.73 2.57
CA LEU A 118 -16.21 5.34 1.23
C LEU A 118 -16.67 6.80 1.30
N GLU A 119 -17.74 7.07 2.04
CA GLU A 119 -18.31 8.41 2.17
C GLU A 119 -17.37 9.36 2.91
N LEU A 120 -16.67 8.89 3.95
CA LEU A 120 -15.63 9.68 4.62
C LEU A 120 -14.46 10.01 3.70
N LEU A 121 -14.02 9.05 2.87
CA LEU A 121 -12.94 9.33 1.91
C LEU A 121 -13.34 10.38 0.88
N LYS A 122 -14.59 10.35 0.38
CA LYS A 122 -15.11 11.39 -0.53
C LYS A 122 -14.98 12.77 0.10
N VAL A 123 -15.47 12.95 1.33
CA VAL A 123 -15.41 14.24 2.03
C VAL A 123 -13.98 14.69 2.28
N MET A 124 -13.08 13.78 2.66
CA MET A 124 -11.65 14.09 2.81
C MET A 124 -10.97 14.50 1.50
N GLN A 125 -11.50 14.06 0.36
CA GLN A 125 -11.02 14.44 -0.98
C GLN A 125 -11.70 15.72 -1.50
N GLY A 126 -12.56 16.35 -0.70
CA GLY A 126 -13.29 17.56 -1.05
C GLY A 126 -14.58 17.31 -1.82
N GLU A 127 -15.01 16.06 -1.96
CA GLU A 127 -16.26 15.68 -2.60
C GLU A 127 -17.44 15.73 -1.61
N SER A 128 -18.65 15.99 -2.12
CA SER A 128 -19.87 15.95 -1.31
C SER A 128 -20.33 14.51 -1.07
N SER A 129 -20.83 14.23 0.14
CA SER A 129 -21.49 12.96 0.47
C SER A 129 -22.96 13.20 0.85
N GLN A 130 -23.90 12.64 0.07
CA GLN A 130 -25.33 12.69 0.39
C GLN A 130 -25.64 11.91 1.67
N VAL A 131 -25.03 10.72 1.83
CA VAL A 131 -25.22 9.85 3.00
C VAL A 131 -24.84 10.56 4.30
N LEU A 132 -23.72 11.31 4.30
CA LEU A 132 -23.30 12.08 5.47
C LEU A 132 -24.12 13.37 5.65
N SER A 133 -24.62 13.96 4.56
CA SER A 133 -25.44 15.18 4.61
C SER A 133 -26.85 14.94 5.14
N GLU A 134 -27.40 13.75 4.90
CA GLU A 134 -28.72 13.34 5.37
C GLU A 134 -28.69 12.75 6.78
N LEU A 135 -27.49 12.56 7.36
CA LEU A 135 -27.33 12.06 8.70
C LEU A 135 -27.76 13.16 9.71
N PRO A 136 -28.82 12.96 10.50
CA PRO A 136 -29.26 13.97 11.46
C PRO A 136 -28.18 14.19 12.54
N PRO A 137 -28.16 15.31 13.29
CA PRO A 137 -27.30 15.45 14.46
C PRO A 137 -27.57 14.33 15.48
N ASP A 138 -26.58 13.96 16.29
CA ASP A 138 -26.89 13.25 17.54
C ASP A 138 -27.45 14.23 18.56
N ASP A 139 -28.46 13.79 19.32
CA ASP A 139 -29.03 14.51 20.46
C ASP A 139 -28.11 14.46 21.70
#